data_AF-A0A2I0TBJ5-F1
#
_entry.id   AF-A0A2I0TBJ5-F1
#
_cell.length_a   1.000
_cell.length_b   1.000
_cell.length_c   1.000
_cell.angle_alpha   90.00
_cell.angle_beta   90.00
_cell.angle_gamma   90.00
#
_symmetry.space_group_name_H-M   'P 1'
#
loop_
_entity.id
_entity.type
_entity.pdbx_description
1 polymer ?
#
loop_
_entity_poly.entity_id
_entity_poly.type
_entity_poly.pdbx_seq_one_letter_code
_entity_poly.pdbx_strand_id
1 'polypeptide(L)'
;MKGLQQENPQHNLTFNFWAAERGNFEAAVKLGIAYLYNEGLSISDEGRAEVNGLKASHFFSLAERLNACAAPFIWLFIRPPWSLSGSCCKAVVYESLKAECQLEKMSDPGRYLQSLRKLRDYAAKGCWEAQIALAKACGNGNQLGLEAKSSSEVVSQIFQASLPVSKQSIFTVQKGMNETMRYILIDWLVEVATMKDFSSLCLHMTVGCVDRYLKLRPVPRARLQLLGIACMVICTRFISKEILTIREAVWLTDNTYKYEDLVRMMGEIISALEGKIRIPTIVDYKEVLSNVVSLERRTLHLYSFICELSLLNTSLCVYSPAQLAAAALLLARILHKQAHPWTSQLSECTGFSLEDLLPCVLSLHQKCFHDDVPKDYRQVSLTAVKQRFEDERYEEIGKEKEEGRQHSGGQRQLCDYTHSRAFHPGGKSSR
;
A
#
# COMPACT_ATOMS: atom_id res chain seq x y z
N MET A 1 15.85 -49.79 -22.48
CA MET A 1 17.03 -48.94 -22.21
C MET A 1 17.69 -48.52 -23.53
N LYS A 2 17.16 -47.49 -24.18
CA LYS A 2 17.84 -46.75 -25.26
C LYS A 2 17.83 -45.28 -24.88
N GLY A 3 18.96 -44.63 -25.09
CA GLY A 3 19.42 -43.46 -24.36
C GLY A 3 18.49 -42.24 -24.42
N LEU A 4 18.19 -41.72 -23.24
CA LEU A 4 18.12 -40.29 -23.04
C LEU A 4 19.57 -39.80 -23.00
N GLN A 5 20.08 -39.38 -24.16
CA GLN A 5 21.27 -38.53 -24.18
C GLN A 5 20.97 -37.33 -23.28
N GLN A 6 21.77 -37.15 -22.25
CA GLN A 6 21.78 -35.95 -21.44
C GLN A 6 22.32 -34.84 -22.35
N GLU A 7 21.41 -34.20 -23.10
CA GLU A 7 21.75 -33.14 -24.03
C GLU A 7 22.44 -31.99 -23.29
N ASN A 8 23.54 -31.51 -23.87
CA ASN A 8 24.35 -30.44 -23.30
C ASN A 8 23.46 -29.19 -23.07
N PRO A 9 23.34 -28.67 -21.83
CA PRO A 9 22.42 -27.56 -21.51
C PRO A 9 22.60 -26.32 -22.41
N GLN A 10 23.84 -26.06 -22.84
CA GLN A 10 24.18 -24.95 -23.74
C GLN A 10 23.65 -25.12 -25.17
N HIS A 11 23.51 -26.36 -25.66
CA HIS A 11 22.97 -26.64 -26.98
C HIS A 11 21.46 -26.39 -27.03
N ASN A 12 20.76 -26.75 -25.95
CA ASN A 12 19.34 -26.50 -25.78
C ASN A 12 19.01 -25.01 -25.63
N LEU A 13 19.86 -24.21 -24.98
CA LEU A 13 19.70 -22.75 -24.90
C LEU A 13 19.82 -22.10 -26.28
N THR A 14 20.76 -22.54 -27.12
CA THR A 14 20.98 -21.99 -28.46
C THR A 14 19.82 -22.31 -29.40
N PHE A 15 19.35 -23.55 -29.41
CA PHE A 15 18.18 -23.94 -30.20
C PHE A 15 16.91 -23.18 -29.76
N ASN A 16 16.66 -23.11 -28.45
CA ASN A 16 15.52 -22.36 -27.92
C ASN A 16 15.63 -20.86 -28.25
N PHE A 17 16.82 -20.27 -28.26
CA PHE A 17 17.02 -18.86 -28.65
C PHE A 17 16.50 -18.61 -30.06
N TRP A 18 16.96 -19.38 -31.05
CA TRP A 18 16.50 -19.25 -32.42
C TRP A 18 15.00 -19.55 -32.59
N ALA A 19 14.47 -20.51 -31.84
CA ALA A 19 13.05 -20.83 -31.86
C ALA A 19 12.21 -19.67 -31.29
N ALA A 20 12.64 -19.06 -30.19
CA ALA A 20 11.97 -17.92 -29.57
C ALA A 20 11.95 -16.70 -30.50
N GLU A 21 13.09 -16.35 -31.11
CA GLU A 21 13.20 -15.25 -32.10
C GLU A 21 12.31 -15.47 -33.33
N ARG A 22 11.99 -16.73 -33.66
CA ARG A 22 11.04 -17.09 -34.73
C ARG A 22 9.58 -17.15 -34.27
N GLY A 23 9.28 -16.72 -33.05
CA GLY A 23 7.92 -16.64 -32.51
C GLY A 23 7.44 -17.89 -31.77
N ASN A 24 8.33 -18.78 -31.32
CA ASN A 24 7.92 -19.92 -30.50
C ASN A 24 7.69 -19.50 -29.03
N PHE A 25 6.43 -19.50 -28.61
CA PHE A 25 6.01 -19.15 -27.25
C PHE A 25 6.69 -20.00 -26.16
N GLU A 26 6.73 -21.33 -26.34
CA GLU A 26 7.28 -22.25 -25.34
C GLU A 26 8.80 -22.01 -25.15
N ALA A 27 9.52 -21.77 -26.25
CA ALA A 27 10.94 -21.45 -26.20
C ALA A 27 11.19 -20.11 -25.48
N ALA A 28 10.37 -19.10 -25.72
CA ALA A 28 10.45 -17.82 -25.02
C ALA A 28 10.20 -17.97 -23.50
N VAL A 29 9.20 -18.75 -23.09
CA VAL A 29 8.94 -19.05 -21.68
C VAL A 29 10.12 -19.79 -21.03
N LYS A 30 10.63 -20.84 -21.68
CA LYS A 30 11.77 -21.62 -21.19
C LYS A 30 13.02 -20.75 -21.00
N LEU A 31 13.32 -19.87 -21.96
CA LEU A 31 14.45 -18.95 -21.84
C LEU A 31 14.24 -17.91 -20.75
N GLY A 32 13.04 -17.34 -20.63
CA GLY A 32 12.69 -16.40 -19.57
C GLY A 32 12.94 -16.99 -18.18
N ILE A 33 12.49 -18.22 -17.95
CA ILE A 33 12.70 -18.96 -16.70
C ILE A 33 14.18 -19.31 -16.51
N ALA A 34 14.84 -19.85 -17.52
CA ALA A 34 16.25 -20.24 -17.44
C ALA A 34 17.15 -19.05 -17.05
N TYR A 35 16.98 -17.89 -17.69
CA TYR A 35 17.71 -16.69 -17.32
C TYR A 35 17.31 -16.19 -15.92
N LEU A 36 16.02 -16.22 -15.56
CA LEU A 36 15.56 -15.80 -14.25
C LEU A 36 16.22 -16.58 -13.10
N TYR A 37 16.45 -17.88 -13.29
CA TYR A 37 17.06 -18.78 -12.30
C TYR A 37 18.56 -19.03 -12.51
N ASN A 38 19.21 -18.19 -13.31
CA ASN A 38 20.66 -18.26 -13.58
C ASN A 38 21.14 -19.57 -14.21
N GLU A 39 20.27 -20.25 -14.97
CA GLU A 39 20.64 -21.41 -15.78
C GLU A 39 21.27 -20.98 -17.14
N GLY A 40 21.64 -19.69 -17.28
CA GLY A 40 22.26 -19.09 -18.46
C GLY A 40 23.80 -19.00 -18.40
N LEU A 41 24.38 -18.13 -19.25
CA LEU A 41 25.83 -17.97 -19.51
C LEU A 41 26.75 -17.99 -18.26
N SER A 42 27.97 -18.52 -18.43
CA SER A 42 29.04 -18.46 -17.42
C SER A 42 29.67 -17.05 -17.39
N ILE A 43 29.12 -16.17 -16.55
CA ILE A 43 29.68 -14.84 -16.26
C ILE A 43 30.08 -14.80 -14.77
N SER A 44 31.08 -13.97 -14.41
CA SER A 44 31.45 -13.67 -13.02
C SER A 44 30.22 -13.31 -12.15
N ASP A 45 30.30 -13.56 -10.84
CA ASP A 45 29.16 -13.36 -9.92
C ASP A 45 28.70 -11.88 -9.86
N GLU A 46 29.63 -10.93 -10.00
CA GLU A 46 29.35 -9.50 -10.10
C GLU A 46 28.79 -9.17 -11.50
N GLY A 47 27.48 -8.88 -11.59
CA GLY A 47 26.79 -8.52 -12.84
C GLY A 47 25.87 -9.61 -13.42
N ARG A 48 25.92 -10.84 -12.89
CA ARG A 48 25.13 -11.98 -13.40
C ARG A 48 23.62 -11.69 -13.41
N ALA A 49 23.08 -11.15 -12.33
CA ALA A 49 21.63 -10.99 -12.22
C ALA A 49 21.07 -9.77 -12.97
N GLU A 50 21.89 -8.76 -13.26
CA GLU A 50 21.49 -7.66 -14.14
C GLU A 50 21.40 -8.15 -15.59
N VAL A 51 22.46 -8.80 -16.09
CA VAL A 51 22.48 -9.36 -17.45
C VAL A 51 21.40 -10.41 -17.64
N ASN A 52 21.29 -11.37 -16.72
CA ASN A 52 20.27 -12.41 -16.80
C ASN A 52 18.87 -11.85 -16.58
N GLY A 53 18.70 -10.85 -15.70
CA GLY A 53 17.43 -10.18 -15.50
C GLY A 53 16.94 -9.46 -16.76
N LEU A 54 17.82 -8.74 -17.47
CA LEU A 54 17.47 -8.06 -18.73
C LEU A 54 17.10 -9.07 -19.84
N LYS A 55 17.84 -10.18 -19.94
CA LYS A 55 17.51 -11.26 -20.90
C LYS A 55 16.19 -11.95 -20.56
N ALA A 56 15.98 -12.26 -19.28
CA ALA A 56 14.72 -12.84 -18.82
C ALA A 56 13.56 -11.89 -19.13
N SER A 57 13.72 -10.58 -18.89
CA SER A 57 12.74 -9.55 -19.23
C SER A 57 12.37 -9.56 -20.71
N HIS A 58 13.38 -9.58 -21.59
CA HIS A 58 13.17 -9.63 -23.03
C HIS A 58 12.33 -10.84 -23.47
N PHE A 59 12.68 -12.05 -23.01
CA PHE A 59 11.96 -13.27 -23.38
C PHE A 59 10.57 -13.35 -22.74
N PHE A 60 10.40 -12.84 -21.52
CA PHE A 60 9.10 -12.72 -20.90
C PHE A 60 8.20 -11.76 -21.67
N SER A 61 8.70 -10.57 -22.03
CA SER A 61 7.98 -9.61 -22.87
C SER A 61 7.59 -10.21 -24.22
N LEU A 62 8.51 -10.95 -24.86
CA LEU A 62 8.23 -11.69 -26.09
C LEU A 62 7.12 -12.74 -25.89
N ALA A 63 7.17 -13.52 -24.79
CA ALA A 63 6.17 -14.54 -24.50
C ALA A 63 4.76 -13.93 -24.30
N GLU A 64 4.64 -12.80 -23.61
CA GLU A 64 3.36 -12.08 -23.46
C GLU A 64 2.87 -11.50 -24.80
N ARG A 65 3.77 -10.99 -25.65
CA ARG A 65 3.42 -10.53 -27.00
C ARG A 65 2.90 -11.67 -27.87
N LEU A 66 3.52 -12.84 -27.82
CA LEU A 66 3.10 -14.04 -28.55
C LEU A 66 1.79 -14.63 -28.01
N ASN A 67 1.45 -14.34 -26.74
CA ASN A 67 0.26 -14.85 -26.06
C ASN A 67 -0.73 -13.74 -25.66
N ALA A 68 -0.91 -12.73 -26.53
CA ALA A 68 -1.68 -11.52 -26.23
C ALA A 68 -3.16 -11.76 -25.83
N CYS A 69 -3.71 -12.94 -26.15
CA CYS A 69 -5.09 -13.33 -25.82
C CYS A 69 -5.24 -13.96 -24.44
N ALA A 70 -4.16 -14.33 -23.75
CA ALA A 70 -4.20 -14.93 -22.42
C ALA A 70 -4.02 -13.90 -21.30
N ALA A 71 -4.25 -14.34 -20.06
CA ALA A 71 -3.91 -13.56 -18.88
C ALA A 71 -2.38 -13.49 -18.72
N PRO A 72 -1.82 -12.33 -18.35
CA PRO A 72 -0.40 -12.21 -18.08
C PRO A 72 0.03 -13.18 -16.98
N PHE A 73 1.10 -13.94 -17.23
CA PHE A 73 1.54 -15.03 -16.37
C PHE A 73 2.93 -14.78 -15.78
N ILE A 74 3.73 -13.87 -16.36
CA ILE A 74 5.09 -13.57 -15.86
C ILE A 74 5.09 -13.19 -14.38
N TRP A 75 4.02 -12.51 -13.93
CA TRP A 75 3.88 -12.08 -12.54
C TRP A 75 4.00 -13.24 -11.53
N LEU A 76 3.66 -14.47 -11.93
CA LEU A 76 3.83 -15.68 -11.11
C LEU A 76 5.31 -15.95 -10.76
N PHE A 77 6.23 -15.60 -11.66
CA PHE A 77 7.66 -15.88 -11.51
C PHE A 77 8.43 -14.75 -10.82
N ILE A 78 8.02 -13.50 -11.07
CA ILE A 78 8.77 -12.31 -10.64
C ILE A 78 8.20 -11.61 -9.41
N ARG A 79 7.12 -12.13 -8.81
CA ARG A 79 6.53 -11.57 -7.59
C ARG A 79 7.58 -11.36 -6.48
N PRO A 80 7.47 -10.28 -5.69
CA PRO A 80 8.26 -10.12 -4.47
C PRO A 80 8.14 -11.34 -3.55
N PRO A 81 9.14 -11.57 -2.69
CA PRO A 81 10.20 -10.64 -2.29
C PRO A 81 11.49 -10.69 -3.12
N TRP A 82 12.27 -9.61 -3.07
CA TRP A 82 13.52 -9.45 -3.82
C TRP A 82 14.70 -9.19 -2.85
N SER A 83 15.86 -9.82 -3.09
CA SER A 83 17.07 -9.59 -2.26
C SER A 83 17.67 -8.21 -2.53
N LEU A 84 18.13 -7.52 -1.47
CA LEU A 84 18.92 -6.28 -1.57
C LEU A 84 20.43 -6.47 -1.65
N SER A 85 20.96 -7.68 -1.53
CA SER A 85 22.41 -7.96 -1.52
C SER A 85 23.13 -7.69 -2.85
N GLY A 86 22.53 -6.92 -3.76
CA GLY A 86 23.00 -6.74 -5.12
C GLY A 86 22.51 -7.86 -6.04
N SER A 87 21.79 -7.45 -7.09
CA SER A 87 21.38 -8.26 -8.24
C SER A 87 20.37 -9.39 -7.95
N CYS A 88 19.09 -9.02 -7.77
CA CYS A 88 17.97 -9.97 -7.83
C CYS A 88 17.41 -9.99 -9.26
N CYS A 89 17.57 -11.09 -10.01
CA CYS A 89 17.04 -11.23 -11.37
C CYS A 89 15.55 -10.86 -11.46
N LYS A 90 14.74 -11.25 -10.47
CA LYS A 90 13.30 -10.93 -10.42
C LYS A 90 13.03 -9.44 -10.35
N ALA A 91 13.79 -8.70 -9.55
CA ALA A 91 13.66 -7.25 -9.43
C ALA A 91 14.08 -6.55 -10.73
N VAL A 92 15.18 -7.00 -11.35
CA VAL A 92 15.65 -6.47 -12.64
C VAL A 92 14.62 -6.70 -13.73
N VAL A 93 14.04 -7.91 -13.81
CA VAL A 93 12.94 -8.21 -14.75
C VAL A 93 11.76 -7.29 -14.51
N TYR A 94 11.32 -7.13 -13.25
CA TYR A 94 10.19 -6.28 -12.91
C TYR A 94 10.41 -4.81 -13.32
N GLU A 95 11.52 -4.21 -12.93
CA GLU A 95 11.79 -2.80 -13.25
C GLU A 95 12.01 -2.61 -14.77
N SER A 96 12.60 -3.60 -15.46
CA SER A 96 12.76 -3.59 -16.93
C SER A 96 11.42 -3.65 -17.65
N LEU A 97 10.53 -4.60 -17.30
CA LEU A 97 9.19 -4.69 -17.89
C LEU A 97 8.36 -3.44 -17.59
N LYS A 98 8.49 -2.88 -16.38
CA LYS A 98 7.83 -1.63 -16.01
C LYS A 98 8.31 -0.45 -16.86
N ALA A 99 9.61 -0.35 -17.12
CA ALA A 99 10.17 0.67 -18.00
C ALA A 99 9.71 0.48 -19.45
N GLU A 100 9.67 -0.77 -19.95
CA GLU A 100 9.12 -1.10 -21.28
C GLU A 100 7.65 -0.66 -21.39
N CYS A 101 6.81 -0.98 -20.40
CA CYS A 101 5.42 -0.52 -20.38
C CYS A 101 5.30 1.01 -20.36
N GLN A 102 6.19 1.74 -19.68
CA GLN A 102 6.18 3.20 -19.67
C GLN A 102 6.54 3.80 -21.03
N LEU A 103 7.49 3.19 -21.75
CA LEU A 103 7.86 3.58 -23.11
C LEU A 103 6.74 3.22 -24.10
N GLU A 104 6.11 2.06 -23.98
CA GLU A 104 4.99 1.65 -24.82
C GLU A 104 3.79 2.61 -24.70
N LYS A 105 3.54 3.20 -23.53
CA LYS A 105 2.52 4.27 -23.38
C LYS A 105 2.73 5.44 -24.34
N MET A 106 3.99 5.74 -24.68
CA MET A 106 4.36 6.83 -25.57
C MET A 106 4.40 6.39 -27.04
N SER A 107 4.59 5.10 -27.31
CA SER A 107 4.80 4.56 -28.67
C SER A 107 3.57 3.90 -29.30
N ASP A 108 2.66 3.29 -28.53
CA ASP A 108 1.42 2.66 -29.03
C ASP A 108 0.21 2.99 -28.13
N PRO A 109 -0.48 4.12 -28.41
CA PRO A 109 -1.68 4.52 -27.67
C PRO A 109 -2.81 3.48 -27.70
N GLY A 110 -2.89 2.64 -28.75
CA GLY A 110 -3.95 1.65 -28.92
C GLY A 110 -3.87 0.52 -27.87
N ARG A 111 -2.67 -0.02 -27.64
CA ARG A 111 -2.42 -1.03 -26.60
C ARG A 111 -2.62 -0.48 -25.19
N TYR A 112 -2.22 0.77 -24.96
CA TYR A 112 -2.45 1.43 -23.68
C TYR A 112 -3.95 1.55 -23.37
N LEU A 113 -4.74 2.04 -24.34
CA LEU A 113 -6.20 2.10 -24.23
C LEU A 113 -6.83 0.73 -24.02
N GLN A 114 -6.33 -0.32 -24.68
CA GLN A 114 -6.81 -1.69 -24.46
C GLN A 114 -6.53 -2.17 -23.02
N SER A 115 -5.37 -1.85 -22.48
CA SER A 115 -5.00 -2.18 -21.10
C SER A 115 -5.90 -1.47 -20.09
N LEU A 116 -6.25 -0.21 -20.35
CA LEU A 116 -7.21 0.57 -19.56
C LEU A 116 -8.64 0.02 -19.66
N ARG A 117 -9.06 -0.47 -20.84
CA ARG A 117 -10.34 -1.17 -20.99
C ARG A 117 -10.38 -2.44 -20.15
N LYS A 118 -9.33 -3.28 -20.21
CA LYS A 118 -9.20 -4.46 -19.35
C LYS A 118 -9.25 -4.08 -17.87
N LEU A 119 -8.56 -3.00 -17.47
CA LEU A 119 -8.58 -2.50 -16.10
C LEU A 119 -9.99 -2.11 -15.65
N ARG A 120 -10.74 -1.40 -16.49
CA ARG A 120 -12.14 -1.05 -16.24
C ARG A 120 -13.03 -2.28 -16.12
N ASP A 121 -12.83 -3.28 -16.97
CA ASP A 121 -13.60 -4.53 -16.93
C ASP A 121 -13.34 -5.31 -15.62
N TYR A 122 -12.08 -5.33 -15.13
CA TYR A 122 -11.76 -5.90 -13.82
C TYR A 122 -12.34 -5.08 -12.66
N ALA A 123 -12.30 -3.75 -12.74
CA ALA A 123 -12.88 -2.87 -11.75
C ALA A 123 -14.41 -3.06 -11.65
N ALA A 124 -15.09 -3.24 -12.79
CA ALA A 124 -16.52 -3.52 -12.86
C ALA A 124 -16.90 -4.89 -12.28
N LYS A 125 -15.98 -5.87 -12.32
CA LYS A 125 -16.12 -7.17 -11.65
C LYS A 125 -15.89 -7.12 -10.13
N GLY A 126 -15.59 -5.95 -9.56
CA GLY A 126 -15.36 -5.76 -8.12
C GLY A 126 -13.93 -6.03 -7.66
N CYS A 127 -12.95 -6.12 -8.58
CA CYS A 127 -11.54 -6.17 -8.18
C CYS A 127 -11.11 -4.78 -7.69
N TRP A 128 -10.92 -4.66 -6.37
CA TRP A 128 -10.61 -3.37 -5.75
C TRP A 128 -9.22 -2.85 -6.14
N GLU A 129 -8.23 -3.72 -6.41
CA GLU A 129 -6.91 -3.29 -6.90
C GLU A 129 -7.05 -2.59 -8.26
N ALA A 130 -7.90 -3.14 -9.13
CA ALA A 130 -8.22 -2.56 -10.43
C ALA A 130 -8.97 -1.23 -10.27
N GLN A 131 -9.90 -1.14 -9.31
CA GLN A 131 -10.60 0.10 -8.97
C GLN A 131 -9.61 1.19 -8.53
N ILE A 132 -8.76 0.92 -7.54
CA ILE A 132 -7.77 1.89 -7.06
C ILE A 132 -6.79 2.30 -8.17
N ALA A 133 -6.32 1.36 -8.99
CA ALA A 133 -5.45 1.67 -10.12
C ALA A 133 -6.16 2.54 -11.18
N LEU A 134 -7.44 2.28 -11.45
CA LEU A 134 -8.27 3.10 -12.35
C LEU A 134 -8.45 4.50 -11.78
N ALA A 135 -8.74 4.63 -10.48
CA ALA A 135 -8.88 5.93 -9.82
C ALA A 135 -7.59 6.76 -9.88
N LYS A 136 -6.41 6.12 -9.69
CA LYS A 136 -5.11 6.77 -9.86
C LYS A 136 -4.88 7.26 -11.29
N ALA A 137 -5.31 6.49 -12.29
CA ALA A 137 -5.21 6.87 -13.70
C ALA A 137 -6.12 8.05 -14.05
N CYS A 138 -7.33 8.09 -13.47
CA CYS A 138 -8.26 9.22 -13.61
C CYS A 138 -7.70 10.52 -12.99
N GLY A 139 -7.01 10.42 -11.84
CA GLY A 139 -6.42 11.58 -11.15
C GLY A 139 -5.32 12.30 -11.94
N ASN A 140 -4.50 11.57 -12.71
CA ASN A 140 -3.33 12.10 -13.42
C ASN A 140 -3.64 12.83 -14.76
N GLY A 141 -4.75 13.60 -14.83
CA GLY A 141 -4.99 14.53 -15.95
C GLY A 141 -5.29 13.87 -17.30
N ASN A 142 -6.45 13.20 -17.42
CA ASN A 142 -7.00 12.76 -18.71
C ASN A 142 -6.15 11.76 -19.53
N GLN A 143 -5.33 10.93 -18.89
CA GLN A 143 -4.64 9.80 -19.56
C GLN A 143 -5.59 8.81 -20.26
N LEU A 144 -6.87 8.84 -19.90
CA LEU A 144 -7.92 7.98 -20.43
C LEU A 144 -8.69 8.60 -21.62
N GLY A 145 -8.41 9.85 -21.99
CA GLY A 145 -9.22 10.59 -22.98
C GLY A 145 -10.67 10.80 -22.55
N LEU A 146 -10.98 10.55 -21.27
CA LEU A 146 -12.30 10.76 -20.68
C LEU A 146 -12.52 12.25 -20.41
N GLU A 147 -13.76 12.68 -20.41
CA GLU A 147 -14.08 14.02 -19.91
C GLU A 147 -13.76 14.09 -18.41
N ALA A 148 -13.29 15.26 -17.94
CA ALA A 148 -12.91 15.47 -16.54
C ALA A 148 -14.04 15.08 -15.57
N LYS A 149 -15.30 15.32 -15.96
CA LYS A 149 -16.49 14.93 -15.19
C LYS A 149 -16.61 13.41 -15.02
N SER A 150 -16.50 12.65 -16.11
CA SER A 150 -16.57 11.18 -16.06
C SER A 150 -15.41 10.58 -15.26
N SER A 151 -14.21 11.18 -15.36
CA SER A 151 -13.06 10.77 -14.56
C SER A 151 -13.30 10.97 -13.06
N SER A 152 -13.84 12.13 -12.66
CA SER A 152 -14.22 12.42 -11.27
C SER A 152 -15.32 11.49 -10.76
N GLU A 153 -16.31 11.17 -11.58
CA GLU A 153 -17.41 10.27 -11.21
C GLU A 153 -16.92 8.85 -10.89
N VAL A 154 -15.99 8.32 -11.70
CA VAL A 154 -15.37 7.01 -11.44
C VAL A 154 -14.63 7.01 -10.10
N VAL A 155 -13.83 8.05 -9.82
CA VAL A 155 -13.12 8.17 -8.54
C VAL A 155 -14.13 8.26 -7.39
N SER A 156 -15.19 9.05 -7.56
CA SER A 156 -16.22 9.26 -6.55
C SER A 156 -16.92 7.95 -6.19
N GLN A 157 -17.33 7.16 -7.18
CA GLN A 157 -17.93 5.84 -6.96
C GLN A 157 -17.02 4.91 -6.14
N ILE A 158 -15.71 4.94 -6.40
CA ILE A 158 -14.72 4.10 -5.69
C ILE A 158 -14.51 4.57 -4.24
N PHE A 159 -14.53 5.88 -4.00
CA PHE A 159 -14.45 6.44 -2.65
C PHE A 159 -15.72 6.14 -1.84
N GLN A 160 -16.89 6.34 -2.44
CA GLN A 160 -18.20 6.10 -1.81
C GLN A 160 -18.48 4.60 -1.58
N ALA A 161 -17.91 3.70 -2.39
CA ALA A 161 -17.99 2.26 -2.17
C ALA A 161 -17.14 1.76 -0.99
N SER A 162 -16.27 2.61 -0.41
CA SER A 162 -15.42 2.25 0.71
C SER A 162 -16.26 2.10 1.99
N LEU A 163 -16.22 0.90 2.59
CA LEU A 163 -16.96 0.60 3.81
C LEU A 163 -16.05 0.68 5.05
N PRO A 164 -16.60 1.11 6.21
CA PRO A 164 -15.91 0.98 7.49
C PRO A 164 -15.51 -0.47 7.77
N VAL A 165 -14.36 -0.67 8.41
CA VAL A 165 -13.84 -2.00 8.73
C VAL A 165 -14.60 -2.55 9.95
N SER A 166 -15.86 -2.96 9.73
CA SER A 166 -16.84 -3.58 10.66
C SER A 166 -17.13 -2.83 11.98
N LYS A 167 -18.44 -2.67 12.28
CA LYS A 167 -18.98 -2.18 13.58
C LYS A 167 -18.74 -3.14 14.75
N GLN A 168 -18.34 -4.39 14.51
CA GLN A 168 -18.02 -5.34 15.58
C GLN A 168 -16.62 -5.02 16.12
N SER A 169 -16.62 -4.48 17.33
CA SER A 169 -15.40 -4.18 18.08
C SER A 169 -14.57 -5.44 18.23
N ILE A 170 -13.27 -5.35 17.90
CA ILE A 170 -12.27 -6.41 18.11
C ILE A 170 -12.39 -7.00 19.53
N PHE A 171 -12.72 -6.16 20.50
CA PHE A 171 -12.82 -6.48 21.93
C PHE A 171 -14.08 -7.30 22.30
N THR A 172 -15.03 -7.47 21.38
CA THR A 172 -16.16 -8.40 21.59
C THR A 172 -15.70 -9.86 21.57
N VAL A 173 -14.74 -10.20 20.71
CA VAL A 173 -14.16 -11.54 20.60
C VAL A 173 -13.01 -11.71 21.59
N GLN A 174 -12.19 -10.67 21.79
CA GLN A 174 -11.00 -10.71 22.64
C GLN A 174 -11.33 -10.44 24.12
N LYS A 175 -11.94 -11.43 24.79
CA LYS A 175 -12.18 -11.38 26.25
C LYS A 175 -10.84 -11.28 26.99
N GLY A 176 -10.49 -10.09 27.49
CA GLY A 176 -9.26 -9.83 28.24
C GLY A 176 -8.19 -9.01 27.52
N MET A 177 -8.48 -8.51 26.31
CA MET A 177 -7.64 -7.52 25.62
C MET A 177 -8.29 -6.14 25.69
N ASN A 178 -7.48 -5.09 25.85
CA ASN A 178 -7.93 -3.70 25.79
C ASN A 178 -7.24 -2.94 24.65
N GLU A 179 -7.71 -1.72 24.38
CA GLU A 179 -7.17 -0.84 23.34
C GLU A 179 -5.68 -0.56 23.53
N THR A 180 -5.24 -0.38 24.79
CA THR A 180 -3.83 -0.13 25.13
C THR A 180 -2.92 -1.29 24.73
N MET A 181 -3.34 -2.55 24.91
CA MET A 181 -2.55 -3.71 24.49
C MET A 181 -2.34 -3.74 22.98
N ARG A 182 -3.39 -3.40 22.20
CA ARG A 182 -3.26 -3.26 20.75
C ARG A 182 -2.34 -2.09 20.41
N TYR A 183 -2.50 -0.94 21.05
CA TYR A 183 -1.66 0.24 20.82
C TYR A 183 -0.18 -0.09 21.03
N ILE A 184 0.18 -0.75 22.16
CA ILE A 184 1.55 -1.20 22.44
C ILE A 184 2.08 -2.12 21.33
N LEU A 185 1.26 -3.07 20.84
CA LEU A 185 1.65 -3.95 19.75
C LEU A 185 1.93 -3.15 18.46
N ILE A 186 1.03 -2.23 18.08
CA ILE A 186 1.17 -1.49 16.83
C ILE A 186 2.34 -0.50 16.91
N ASP A 187 2.54 0.16 18.05
CA ASP A 187 3.69 1.04 18.28
C ASP A 187 5.01 0.28 18.10
N TRP A 188 5.14 -0.91 18.71
CA TRP A 188 6.29 -1.78 18.48
C TRP A 188 6.45 -2.22 17.02
N LEU A 189 5.36 -2.56 16.32
CA LEU A 189 5.43 -2.89 14.89
C LEU A 189 5.89 -1.69 14.04
N VAL A 190 5.58 -0.46 14.45
CA VAL A 190 6.10 0.76 13.78
C VAL A 190 7.61 0.86 13.98
N GLU A 191 8.14 0.56 15.18
CA GLU A 191 9.59 0.53 15.42
C GLU A 191 10.27 -0.49 14.50
N VAL A 192 9.73 -1.72 14.43
CA VAL A 192 10.24 -2.78 13.54
C VAL A 192 10.21 -2.33 12.08
N ALA A 193 9.09 -1.75 11.62
CA ALA A 193 8.94 -1.25 10.27
C ALA A 193 9.88 -0.08 9.96
N THR A 194 10.29 0.70 10.98
CA THR A 194 11.23 1.81 10.82
C THR A 194 12.65 1.30 10.70
N MET A 195 13.06 0.40 11.60
CA MET A 195 14.38 -0.22 11.57
C MET A 195 14.61 -1.08 10.32
N LYS A 196 13.55 -1.68 9.74
CA LYS A 196 13.62 -2.46 8.49
C LYS A 196 13.25 -1.65 7.24
N ASP A 197 13.04 -0.34 7.36
CA ASP A 197 12.66 0.57 6.26
C ASP A 197 11.45 0.07 5.44
N PHE A 198 10.49 -0.58 6.09
CA PHE A 198 9.26 -1.03 5.43
C PHE A 198 8.34 0.15 5.14
N SER A 199 7.65 0.09 3.99
CA SER A 199 6.74 1.16 3.56
C SER A 199 5.52 1.31 4.46
N SER A 200 4.94 2.52 4.46
CA SER A 200 3.66 2.79 5.14
C SER A 200 2.56 1.82 4.70
N LEU A 201 2.52 1.45 3.41
CA LEU A 201 1.57 0.47 2.88
C LEU A 201 1.73 -0.91 3.53
N CYS A 202 2.98 -1.39 3.71
CA CYS A 202 3.25 -2.66 4.35
C CYS A 202 2.84 -2.66 5.82
N LEU A 203 3.10 -1.56 6.53
CA LEU A 203 2.66 -1.37 7.91
C LEU A 203 1.12 -1.39 8.01
N HIS A 204 0.41 -0.62 7.18
CA HIS A 204 -1.06 -0.61 7.19
C HIS A 204 -1.66 -1.97 6.85
N MET A 205 -1.08 -2.70 5.89
CA MET A 205 -1.46 -4.08 5.60
C MET A 205 -1.26 -5.00 6.80
N THR A 206 -0.12 -4.86 7.49
CA THR A 206 0.20 -5.66 8.67
C THR A 206 -0.82 -5.45 9.77
N VAL A 207 -1.12 -4.18 10.10
CA VAL A 207 -2.13 -3.83 11.12
C VAL A 207 -3.51 -4.33 10.71
N GLY A 208 -3.90 -4.16 9.45
CA GLY A 208 -5.17 -4.69 8.94
C GLY A 208 -5.27 -6.21 9.01
N CYS A 209 -4.16 -6.92 8.81
CA CYS A 209 -4.06 -8.38 8.97
C CYS A 209 -4.25 -8.79 10.44
N VAL A 210 -3.57 -8.09 11.36
CA VAL A 210 -3.72 -8.28 12.82
C VAL A 210 -5.17 -8.08 13.25
N ASP A 211 -5.76 -6.94 12.89
CA ASP A 211 -7.13 -6.58 13.32
C ASP A 211 -8.18 -7.55 12.77
N ARG A 212 -8.03 -8.00 11.52
CA ARG A 212 -8.93 -9.01 10.93
C ARG A 212 -8.78 -10.37 11.60
N TYR A 213 -7.55 -10.78 11.95
CA TYR A 213 -7.35 -12.03 12.69
C TYR A 213 -7.99 -11.96 14.08
N LEU A 214 -7.79 -10.85 14.80
CA LEU A 214 -8.37 -10.65 16.13
C LEU A 214 -9.90 -10.58 16.13
N LYS A 215 -10.53 -10.25 14.99
CA LYS A 215 -12.00 -10.33 14.83
C LYS A 215 -12.52 -11.76 14.66
N LEU A 216 -11.67 -12.71 14.29
CA LEU A 216 -12.06 -14.08 13.95
C LEU A 216 -11.63 -15.11 14.99
N ARG A 217 -10.49 -14.90 15.64
CA ARG A 217 -9.86 -15.88 16.53
C ARG A 217 -9.48 -15.23 17.86
N PRO A 218 -9.85 -15.81 19.01
CA PRO A 218 -9.36 -15.33 20.31
C PRO A 218 -7.85 -15.56 20.41
N VAL A 219 -7.11 -14.55 20.89
CA VAL A 219 -5.66 -14.60 21.02
C VAL A 219 -5.27 -14.27 22.45
N PRO A 220 -4.57 -15.19 23.16
CA PRO A 220 -4.04 -14.88 24.48
C PRO A 220 -3.09 -13.68 24.43
N ARG A 221 -3.11 -12.82 25.45
CA ARG A 221 -2.21 -11.66 25.57
C ARG A 221 -0.75 -12.02 25.30
N ALA A 222 -0.30 -13.16 25.83
CA ALA A 222 1.07 -13.66 25.67
C ALA A 222 1.44 -14.05 24.21
N ARG A 223 0.49 -14.10 23.28
CA ARG A 223 0.72 -14.40 21.86
C ARG A 223 0.42 -13.22 20.92
N LEU A 224 0.10 -12.04 21.45
CA LEU A 224 -0.17 -10.85 20.64
C LEU A 224 1.05 -10.40 19.84
N GLN A 225 2.24 -10.41 20.46
CA GLN A 225 3.47 -10.08 19.74
C GLN A 225 3.78 -11.10 18.64
N LEU A 226 3.58 -12.40 18.91
CA LEU A 226 3.68 -13.47 17.90
C LEU A 226 2.73 -13.24 16.72
N LEU A 227 1.47 -12.86 16.98
CA LEU A 227 0.52 -12.51 15.93
C LEU A 227 1.04 -11.34 15.08
N GLY A 228 1.42 -10.24 15.73
CA GLY A 228 1.85 -9.03 15.04
C GLY A 228 3.04 -9.27 14.13
N ILE A 229 4.08 -9.90 14.64
CA ILE A 229 5.29 -10.16 13.85
C ILE A 229 5.03 -11.20 12.75
N ALA A 230 4.20 -12.23 12.99
CA ALA A 230 3.81 -13.18 11.96
C ALA A 230 3.00 -12.52 10.82
N CYS A 231 2.08 -11.61 11.15
CA CYS A 231 1.38 -10.78 10.15
C CYS A 231 2.37 -9.96 9.32
N MET A 232 3.39 -9.34 9.93
CA MET A 232 4.40 -8.56 9.21
C MET A 232 5.25 -9.45 8.28
N VAL A 233 5.64 -10.63 8.73
CA VAL A 233 6.34 -11.65 7.93
C VAL A 233 5.52 -12.04 6.69
N ILE A 234 4.20 -12.20 6.83
CA ILE A 234 3.30 -12.46 5.69
C ILE A 234 3.20 -11.25 4.76
N CYS A 235 2.93 -10.06 5.31
CA CYS A 235 2.69 -8.85 4.52
C CYS A 235 3.93 -8.40 3.74
N THR A 236 5.12 -8.48 4.35
CA THR A 236 6.38 -8.15 3.67
C THR A 236 6.63 -9.07 2.47
N ARG A 237 6.34 -10.38 2.57
CA ARG A 237 6.40 -11.31 1.42
C ARG A 237 5.40 -10.98 0.33
N PHE A 238 4.31 -10.31 0.68
CA PHE A 238 3.22 -10.02 -0.25
C PHE A 238 3.47 -8.73 -1.04
N ILE A 239 3.92 -7.65 -0.38
CA ILE A 239 3.94 -6.30 -0.99
C ILE A 239 5.32 -5.63 -1.00
N SER A 240 6.23 -6.04 -0.12
CA SER A 240 7.50 -5.34 0.06
C SER A 240 8.57 -5.88 -0.86
N LYS A 241 9.49 -4.99 -1.28
CA LYS A 241 10.76 -5.38 -1.91
C LYS A 241 11.59 -6.19 -0.89
N GLU A 242 11.72 -5.57 0.29
CA GLU A 242 11.96 -6.09 1.64
C GLU A 242 11.25 -7.35 2.12
N ILE A 243 11.91 -8.42 2.56
CA ILE A 243 11.25 -9.34 3.52
C ILE A 243 11.82 -9.33 4.90
N LEU A 244 10.91 -9.44 5.86
CA LEU A 244 11.23 -9.93 7.18
C LEU A 244 11.30 -11.46 7.15
N THR A 245 12.50 -12.03 7.23
CA THR A 245 12.65 -13.49 7.33
C THR A 245 12.12 -14.01 8.66
N ILE A 246 11.79 -15.30 8.73
CA ILE A 246 11.29 -15.90 9.98
C ILE A 246 12.38 -15.88 11.06
N ARG A 247 13.65 -16.04 10.68
CA ARG A 247 14.78 -15.98 11.61
C ARG A 247 14.96 -14.58 12.19
N GLU A 248 14.85 -13.54 11.37
CA GLU A 248 14.86 -12.17 11.86
C GLU A 248 13.65 -11.89 12.74
N ALA A 249 12.46 -12.35 12.38
CA ALA A 249 11.28 -12.21 13.22
C ALA A 249 11.44 -12.85 14.61
N VAL A 250 12.04 -14.04 14.68
CA VAL A 250 12.39 -14.70 15.96
C VAL A 250 13.36 -13.85 16.76
N TRP A 251 14.42 -13.35 16.12
CA TRP A 251 15.42 -12.49 16.75
C TRP A 251 14.81 -11.19 17.28
N LEU A 252 13.91 -10.55 16.52
CA LEU A 252 13.22 -9.32 16.91
C LEU A 252 12.28 -9.47 18.10
N THR A 253 11.86 -10.70 18.40
CA THR A 253 11.08 -11.01 19.60
C THR A 253 11.95 -11.43 20.77
N ASP A 254 13.26 -11.12 20.74
CA ASP A 254 14.26 -11.55 21.73
C ASP A 254 14.24 -13.07 21.95
N ASN A 255 13.96 -13.84 20.90
CA ASN A 255 13.79 -15.30 20.94
C ASN A 255 12.67 -15.78 21.89
N THR A 256 11.71 -14.92 22.22
CA THR A 256 10.50 -15.28 23.00
C THR A 256 9.71 -16.40 22.30
N TYR A 257 9.71 -16.40 20.97
CA TYR A 257 9.04 -17.43 20.15
C TYR A 257 10.04 -18.15 19.26
N LYS A 258 9.78 -19.44 19.00
CA LYS A 258 10.63 -20.24 18.12
C LYS A 258 10.23 -20.12 16.66
N TYR A 259 11.10 -20.58 15.77
CA TYR A 259 10.83 -20.60 14.32
C TYR A 259 9.53 -21.36 14.01
N GLU A 260 9.29 -22.48 14.69
CA GLU A 260 8.12 -23.33 14.49
C GLU A 260 6.83 -22.63 14.95
N ASP A 261 6.91 -21.79 15.99
CA ASP A 261 5.77 -21.01 16.48
C ASP A 261 5.35 -19.96 15.45
N LEU A 262 6.33 -19.28 14.86
CA LEU A 262 6.10 -18.34 13.75
C LEU A 262 5.47 -19.04 12.56
N VAL A 263 6.00 -20.19 12.14
CA VAL A 263 5.47 -20.95 11.00
C VAL A 263 4.03 -21.39 11.26
N ARG A 264 3.75 -21.91 12.45
CA ARG A 264 2.39 -22.31 12.84
C ARG A 264 1.45 -21.12 12.84
N MET A 265 1.85 -19.99 13.43
CA MET A 265 1.04 -18.78 13.49
C MET A 265 0.74 -18.24 12.08
N MET A 266 1.72 -18.24 11.18
CA MET A 266 1.48 -17.84 9.79
C MET A 266 0.46 -18.73 9.09
N GLY A 267 0.53 -20.04 9.30
CA GLY A 267 -0.46 -21.00 8.78
C GLY A 267 -1.87 -20.71 9.32
N GLU A 268 -2.00 -20.46 10.62
CA GLU A 268 -3.27 -20.09 11.26
C GLU A 268 -3.83 -18.78 10.69
N ILE A 269 -2.99 -17.75 10.50
CA ILE A 269 -3.39 -16.46 9.93
C ILE A 269 -3.89 -16.63 8.49
N ILE A 270 -3.10 -17.29 7.63
CA ILE A 270 -3.48 -17.50 6.22
C ILE A 270 -4.79 -18.29 6.13
N SER A 271 -4.95 -19.33 6.96
CA SER A 271 -6.17 -20.13 7.01
C SER A 271 -7.38 -19.30 7.48
N ALA A 272 -7.24 -18.56 8.59
CA ALA A 272 -8.32 -17.75 9.14
C ALA A 272 -8.76 -16.62 8.18
N LEU A 273 -7.83 -16.06 7.41
CA LEU A 273 -8.11 -15.01 6.44
C LEU A 273 -8.46 -15.55 5.04
N GLU A 274 -8.55 -16.87 4.85
CA GLU A 274 -8.80 -17.52 3.55
C GLU A 274 -7.83 -17.06 2.45
N GLY A 275 -6.57 -16.79 2.80
CA GLY A 275 -5.57 -16.24 1.89
C GLY A 275 -5.80 -14.80 1.42
N LYS A 276 -6.87 -14.13 1.87
CA LYS A 276 -7.17 -12.73 1.54
C LYS A 276 -6.31 -11.79 2.40
N ILE A 277 -5.01 -11.69 2.11
CA ILE A 277 -4.04 -10.92 2.91
C ILE A 277 -4.20 -9.40 2.75
N ARG A 278 -4.52 -8.93 1.54
CA ARG A 278 -4.58 -7.51 1.22
C ARG A 278 -6.03 -7.06 1.05
N ILE A 279 -6.32 -5.87 1.57
CA ILE A 279 -7.57 -5.11 1.38
C ILE A 279 -7.19 -3.64 1.16
N PRO A 280 -8.08 -2.80 0.60
CA PRO A 280 -7.83 -1.37 0.48
C PRO A 280 -7.51 -0.73 1.84
N THR A 281 -6.42 0.03 1.90
CA THR A 281 -5.97 0.77 3.08
C THR A 281 -6.10 2.27 2.87
N ILE A 282 -6.00 3.06 3.94
CA ILE A 282 -5.94 4.53 3.86
C ILE A 282 -4.82 5.02 2.93
N VAL A 283 -3.69 4.28 2.85
CA VAL A 283 -2.55 4.60 1.98
C VAL A 283 -2.94 4.48 0.50
N ASP A 284 -3.77 3.49 0.16
CA ASP A 284 -4.22 3.28 -1.22
C ASP A 284 -5.08 4.46 -1.72
N TYR A 285 -5.99 4.96 -0.88
CA TYR A 285 -6.81 6.13 -1.18
C TYR A 285 -6.00 7.43 -1.11
N LYS A 286 -5.04 7.55 -0.20
CA LYS A 286 -4.09 8.66 -0.14
C LYS A 286 -3.31 8.81 -1.45
N GLU A 287 -2.83 7.71 -2.02
CA GLU A 287 -2.14 7.75 -3.32
C GLU A 287 -3.05 8.23 -4.46
N VAL A 288 -4.35 7.90 -4.43
CA VAL A 288 -5.31 8.48 -5.39
C VAL A 288 -5.42 9.99 -5.20
N LEU A 289 -5.61 10.46 -3.96
CA LEU A 289 -5.77 11.89 -3.66
C LEU A 289 -4.51 12.70 -4.00
N SER A 290 -3.32 12.14 -3.80
CA SER A 290 -2.04 12.77 -4.17
C SER A 290 -1.85 12.90 -5.69
N ASN A 291 -2.55 12.09 -6.49
CA ASN A 291 -2.57 12.26 -7.95
C ASN A 291 -3.63 13.28 -8.41
N VAL A 292 -4.72 13.43 -7.66
CA VAL A 292 -5.80 14.39 -7.99
C VAL A 292 -5.37 15.82 -7.67
N VAL A 293 -4.63 16.02 -6.57
CA VAL A 293 -4.20 17.34 -6.11
C VAL A 293 -2.70 17.37 -5.91
N SER A 294 -2.04 18.38 -6.49
CA SER A 294 -0.64 18.67 -6.21
C SER A 294 -0.49 19.21 -4.79
N LEU A 295 0.31 18.52 -3.98
CA LEU A 295 0.63 18.90 -2.60
C LEU A 295 2.09 19.30 -2.49
N GLU A 296 2.36 20.33 -1.69
CA GLU A 296 3.73 20.63 -1.26
C GLU A 296 4.30 19.44 -0.49
N ARG A 297 5.60 19.18 -0.66
CA ARG A 297 6.30 18.04 -0.06
C ARG A 297 6.07 17.96 1.45
N ARG A 298 6.20 19.07 2.17
CA ARG A 298 5.94 19.14 3.61
C ARG A 298 4.51 18.73 3.96
N THR A 299 3.51 19.20 3.21
CA THR A 299 2.09 18.85 3.41
C THR A 299 1.86 17.36 3.16
N LEU A 300 2.54 16.77 2.18
CA LEU A 300 2.49 15.33 1.92
C LEU A 300 3.09 14.52 3.08
N HIS A 301 4.17 15.00 3.71
CA HIS A 301 4.74 14.38 4.90
C HIS A 301 3.79 14.44 6.10
N LEU A 302 3.19 15.61 6.38
CA LEU A 302 2.17 15.74 7.42
C LEU A 302 0.95 14.84 7.15
N TYR A 303 0.49 14.80 5.90
CA TYR A 303 -0.59 13.91 5.51
C TYR A 303 -0.24 12.43 5.76
N SER A 304 0.99 12.01 5.43
CA SER A 304 1.48 10.66 5.69
C SER A 304 1.57 10.36 7.20
N PHE A 305 2.01 11.35 7.98
CA PHE A 305 2.12 11.26 9.44
C PHE A 305 0.75 11.07 10.09
N ILE A 306 -0.25 11.86 9.71
CA ILE A 306 -1.63 11.73 10.21
C ILE A 306 -2.21 10.36 9.86
N CYS A 307 -1.96 9.86 8.64
CA CYS A 307 -2.39 8.52 8.24
C CYS A 307 -1.78 7.43 9.15
N GLU A 308 -0.49 7.51 9.46
CA GLU A 308 0.16 6.52 10.34
C GLU A 308 -0.27 6.67 11.81
N LEU A 309 -0.52 7.88 12.31
CA LEU A 309 -1.09 8.07 13.66
C LEU A 309 -2.50 7.45 13.77
N SER A 310 -3.28 7.49 12.70
CA SER A 310 -4.62 6.91 12.68
C SER A 310 -4.62 5.39 12.92
N LEU A 311 -3.53 4.68 12.56
CA LEU A 311 -3.39 3.23 12.75
C LEU A 311 -3.45 2.79 14.22
N LEU A 312 -2.96 3.64 15.12
CA LEU A 312 -2.83 3.35 16.54
C LEU A 312 -4.21 3.31 17.23
N ASN A 313 -5.20 4.01 16.67
CA ASN A 313 -6.46 4.31 17.33
C ASN A 313 -7.65 3.51 16.75
N THR A 314 -8.15 2.53 17.50
CA THR A 314 -9.28 1.69 17.05
C THR A 314 -10.62 2.42 16.94
N SER A 315 -10.79 3.52 17.68
CA SER A 315 -12.01 4.33 17.61
C SER A 315 -12.24 4.95 16.22
N LEU A 316 -11.18 5.11 15.42
CA LEU A 316 -11.25 5.63 14.07
C LEU A 316 -11.77 4.59 13.05
N CYS A 317 -11.86 3.31 13.41
CA CYS A 317 -12.38 2.25 12.54
C CYS A 317 -13.88 2.39 12.22
N VAL A 318 -14.58 3.34 12.87
CA VAL A 318 -15.97 3.71 12.52
C VAL A 318 -16.08 4.36 11.14
N TYR A 319 -14.99 4.94 10.64
CA TYR A 319 -14.89 5.58 9.34
C TYR A 319 -14.30 4.61 8.31
N SER A 320 -14.66 4.77 7.03
CA SER A 320 -14.05 3.99 5.95
C SER A 320 -12.61 4.43 5.66
N PRO A 321 -11.74 3.57 5.10
CA PRO A 321 -10.40 3.96 4.70
C PRO A 321 -10.37 5.15 3.73
N ALA A 322 -11.35 5.27 2.84
CA ALA A 322 -11.47 6.42 1.93
C ALA A 322 -11.82 7.71 2.68
N GLN A 323 -12.77 7.65 3.62
CA GLN A 323 -13.17 8.80 4.43
C GLN A 323 -12.03 9.27 5.34
N LEU A 324 -11.29 8.33 5.97
CA LEU A 324 -10.09 8.64 6.75
C LEU A 324 -9.01 9.29 5.89
N ALA A 325 -8.78 8.80 4.67
CA ALA A 325 -7.79 9.39 3.77
C ALA A 325 -8.16 10.82 3.37
N ALA A 326 -9.43 11.07 3.06
CA ALA A 326 -9.95 12.40 2.74
C ALA A 326 -9.87 13.36 3.95
N ALA A 327 -10.28 12.89 5.13
CA ALA A 327 -10.23 13.66 6.37
C ALA A 327 -8.79 13.97 6.81
N ALA A 328 -7.86 13.03 6.67
CA ALA A 328 -6.44 13.26 6.98
C ALA A 328 -5.81 14.27 6.01
N LEU A 329 -6.20 14.27 4.73
CA LEU A 329 -5.76 15.28 3.77
C LEU A 329 -6.30 16.66 4.16
N LEU A 330 -7.60 16.75 4.45
CA LEU A 330 -8.24 17.97 4.88
C LEU A 330 -7.56 18.53 6.14
N LEU A 331 -7.31 17.67 7.15
CA LEU A 331 -6.62 18.05 8.37
C LEU A 331 -5.20 18.56 8.11
N ALA A 332 -4.40 17.87 7.28
CA ALA A 332 -3.05 18.31 6.94
C ALA A 332 -3.06 19.71 6.29
N ARG A 333 -4.01 19.97 5.39
CA ARG A 333 -4.14 21.27 4.71
C ARG A 333 -4.64 22.38 5.64
N ILE A 334 -5.49 22.06 6.62
CA ILE A 334 -5.92 22.99 7.67
C ILE A 334 -4.74 23.35 8.58
N LEU A 335 -3.98 22.36 9.06
CA LEU A 335 -2.82 22.57 9.94
C LEU A 335 -1.74 23.42 9.25
N HIS A 336 -1.53 23.22 7.95
CA HIS A 336 -0.66 24.07 7.13
C HIS A 336 -1.31 25.38 6.64
N LYS A 337 -2.45 25.78 7.23
CA LYS A 337 -3.12 27.08 7.00
C LYS A 337 -3.39 27.38 5.53
N GLN A 338 -3.69 26.36 4.72
CA GLN A 338 -4.01 26.57 3.30
C GLN A 338 -5.35 27.30 3.15
N ALA A 339 -5.42 28.28 2.25
CA ALA A 339 -6.61 29.13 2.10
C ALA A 339 -7.88 28.36 1.68
N HIS A 340 -7.73 27.23 0.96
CA HIS A 340 -8.83 26.38 0.51
C HIS A 340 -8.52 24.89 0.77
N PRO A 341 -8.62 24.40 2.02
CA PRO A 341 -8.26 23.03 2.41
C PRO A 341 -9.12 21.96 1.71
N TRP A 342 -10.40 22.24 1.48
CA TRP A 342 -11.31 21.38 0.71
C TRP A 342 -11.85 22.13 -0.52
N THR A 343 -11.44 21.72 -1.71
CA THR A 343 -11.82 22.35 -2.99
C THR A 343 -13.03 21.67 -3.61
N SER A 344 -13.69 22.34 -4.58
CA SER A 344 -14.77 21.72 -5.37
C SER A 344 -14.29 20.47 -6.11
N GLN A 345 -13.09 20.52 -6.68
CA GLN A 345 -12.46 19.36 -7.33
C GLN A 345 -12.36 18.15 -6.38
N LEU A 346 -11.91 18.34 -5.13
CA LEU A 346 -11.85 17.25 -4.15
C LEU A 346 -13.24 16.71 -3.79
N SER A 347 -14.23 17.60 -3.68
CA SER A 347 -15.62 17.21 -3.40
C SER A 347 -16.21 16.40 -4.56
N GLU A 348 -15.99 16.83 -5.80
CA GLU A 348 -16.44 16.14 -7.01
C GLU A 348 -15.74 14.80 -7.21
N CYS A 349 -14.41 14.75 -7.00
CA CYS A 349 -13.64 13.52 -7.19
C CYS A 349 -13.90 12.46 -6.11
N THR A 350 -14.17 12.86 -4.87
CA THR A 350 -14.38 11.90 -3.77
C THR A 350 -15.84 11.63 -3.44
N GLY A 351 -16.74 12.54 -3.83
CA GLY A 351 -18.13 12.55 -3.41
C GLY A 351 -18.36 12.99 -1.98
N PHE A 352 -17.32 13.40 -1.23
CA PHE A 352 -17.46 13.87 0.15
C PHE A 352 -17.55 15.40 0.21
N SER A 353 -18.58 15.90 0.89
CA SER A 353 -18.66 17.30 1.29
C SER A 353 -17.80 17.57 2.52
N LEU A 354 -17.60 18.87 2.83
CA LEU A 354 -16.92 19.26 4.07
C LEU A 354 -17.68 18.76 5.32
N GLU A 355 -19.01 18.75 5.25
CA GLU A 355 -19.89 18.32 6.35
C GLU A 355 -19.75 16.82 6.63
N ASP A 356 -19.60 16.00 5.57
CA ASP A 356 -19.40 14.56 5.70
C ASP A 356 -18.06 14.20 6.36
N LEU A 357 -17.04 15.04 6.18
CA LEU A 357 -15.69 14.82 6.69
C LEU A 357 -15.50 15.39 8.10
N LEU A 358 -16.27 16.40 8.50
CA LEU A 358 -16.04 17.14 9.74
C LEU A 358 -15.99 16.24 11.00
N PRO A 359 -16.89 15.26 11.20
CA PRO A 359 -16.80 14.36 12.36
C PRO A 359 -15.50 13.54 12.37
N CYS A 360 -15.07 13.08 11.20
CA CYS A 360 -13.84 12.31 11.02
C CYS A 360 -12.59 13.16 11.27
N VAL A 361 -12.57 14.40 10.77
CA VAL A 361 -11.47 15.36 10.99
C VAL A 361 -11.33 15.68 12.47
N LEU A 362 -12.44 15.96 13.17
CA LEU A 362 -12.44 16.24 14.60
C LEU A 362 -11.94 15.03 15.40
N SER A 363 -12.41 13.83 15.06
CA SER A 363 -11.98 12.59 15.70
C SER A 363 -10.47 12.33 15.48
N LEU A 364 -9.98 12.56 14.25
CA LEU A 364 -8.56 12.44 13.91
C LEU A 364 -7.72 13.43 14.70
N HIS A 365 -8.08 14.72 14.67
CA HIS A 365 -7.36 15.76 15.39
C HIS A 365 -7.29 15.46 16.89
N GLN A 366 -8.43 15.10 17.49
CA GLN A 366 -8.49 14.73 18.90
C GLN A 366 -7.59 13.55 19.22
N LYS A 367 -7.71 12.44 18.48
CA LYS A 367 -6.99 11.18 18.77
C LYS A 367 -5.50 11.25 18.46
N CYS A 368 -5.11 11.99 17.44
CA CYS A 368 -3.73 12.04 16.97
C CYS A 368 -2.89 13.10 17.70
N PHE A 369 -3.51 14.18 18.20
CA PHE A 369 -2.76 15.33 18.72
C PHE A 369 -3.17 15.82 20.11
N HIS A 370 -4.43 15.64 20.50
CA HIS A 370 -4.93 16.17 21.77
C HIS A 370 -4.96 15.15 22.90
N ASP A 371 -5.39 13.92 22.62
CA ASP A 371 -5.45 12.86 23.63
C ASP A 371 -4.05 12.50 24.14
N ASP A 372 -3.95 12.20 25.44
CA ASP A 372 -2.68 11.80 26.03
C ASP A 372 -2.16 10.51 25.39
N VAL A 373 -0.88 10.55 24.99
CA VAL A 373 -0.20 9.38 24.43
C VAL A 373 -0.21 8.24 25.46
N PRO A 374 -0.77 7.06 25.11
CA PRO A 374 -0.79 5.92 26.02
C PRO A 374 0.62 5.57 26.48
N LYS A 375 0.72 5.18 27.75
CA LYS A 375 1.97 4.72 28.37
C LYS A 375 1.99 3.21 28.47
N ASP A 376 3.18 2.64 28.27
CA ASP A 376 3.40 1.21 28.52
C ASP A 376 3.43 0.89 30.03
N TYR A 377 3.64 -0.38 30.37
CA TYR A 377 3.76 -0.84 31.76
C TYR A 377 4.96 -0.25 32.51
N ARG A 378 5.93 0.35 31.80
CA ARG A 378 7.11 1.04 32.33
C ARG A 378 6.91 2.55 32.42
N GLN A 379 5.70 3.06 32.17
CA GLN A 379 5.35 4.48 32.15
C GLN A 379 6.02 5.29 31.03
N VAL A 380 6.49 4.62 29.97
CA VAL A 380 7.07 5.26 28.78
C VAL A 380 5.98 5.56 27.77
N SER A 381 5.94 6.79 27.24
CA SER A 381 5.02 7.19 26.18
C SER A 381 5.35 6.50 24.85
N LEU A 382 4.34 5.89 24.25
CA LEU A 382 4.42 5.15 23.00
C LEU A 382 4.44 6.13 21.81
N THR A 383 5.62 6.39 21.26
CA THR A 383 5.86 7.48 20.29
C THR A 383 6.54 7.02 19.00
N ALA A 384 6.49 5.73 18.66
CA ALA A 384 7.22 5.16 17.53
C ALA A 384 6.85 5.82 16.18
N VAL A 385 5.56 6.11 15.95
CA VAL A 385 5.13 6.83 14.73
C VAL A 385 5.72 8.23 14.69
N LYS A 386 5.73 8.94 15.82
CA LYS A 386 6.33 10.27 15.89
C LYS A 386 7.81 10.21 15.52
N GLN A 387 8.56 9.35 16.20
CA GLN A 387 10.00 9.15 15.97
C GLN A 387 10.31 8.79 14.52
N ARG A 388 9.52 7.92 13.88
CA ARG A 388 9.66 7.56 12.46
C ARG A 388 9.58 8.78 11.54
N PHE A 389 8.75 9.76 11.86
CA PHE A 389 8.59 11.00 11.10
C PHE A 389 9.50 12.14 11.56
N GLU A 390 10.39 11.90 12.53
CA GLU A 390 11.47 12.83 12.91
C GLU A 390 12.72 12.67 12.02
N ASP A 391 12.77 11.61 11.20
CA ASP A 391 13.81 11.37 10.19
C ASP A 391 13.84 12.51 9.14
N GLU A 392 15.03 12.90 8.71
CA GLU A 392 15.26 13.98 7.73
C GLU A 392 14.52 13.74 6.40
N ARG A 393 14.29 12.47 6.03
CA ARG A 393 13.51 12.07 4.83
C ARG A 393 12.06 12.55 4.87
N TYR A 394 11.55 12.89 6.05
CA TYR A 394 10.21 13.44 6.26
C TYR A 394 10.23 14.91 6.68
N GLU A 395 11.34 15.63 6.47
CA GLU A 395 11.53 17.03 6.89
C GLU A 395 11.25 17.25 8.39
N GLU A 396 11.55 16.23 9.20
CA GLU A 396 11.35 16.19 10.65
C GLU A 396 9.93 16.57 11.11
N ILE A 397 8.90 16.28 10.29
CA ILE A 397 7.52 16.67 10.56
C ILE A 397 6.99 16.16 11.91
N GLY A 398 7.54 15.05 12.41
CA GLY A 398 7.24 14.51 13.74
C GLY A 398 7.63 15.46 14.88
N LYS A 399 8.62 16.34 14.69
CA LYS A 399 9.07 17.30 15.72
C LYS A 399 8.21 18.56 15.78
N GLU A 400 7.34 18.78 14.80
CA GLU A 400 6.50 19.97 14.74
C GLU A 400 5.66 20.07 16.02
N LYS A 401 5.99 21.05 16.85
CA LYS A 401 5.14 21.41 17.97
C LYS A 401 3.93 22.08 17.38
N GLU A 402 2.75 21.58 17.71
CA GLU A 402 1.54 22.36 17.49
C GLU A 402 1.76 23.73 18.14
N GLU A 403 1.73 24.81 17.35
CA GLU A 403 1.63 26.18 17.86
C GLU A 403 0.32 26.42 18.64
N GLY A 404 -0.37 25.37 19.10
CA GLY A 404 -1.67 25.38 19.76
C GLY A 404 -1.69 24.78 21.18
N ARG A 405 -0.55 24.42 21.79
CA ARG A 405 -0.55 24.04 23.23
C ARG A 405 -0.93 25.18 24.17
N GLN A 406 -1.04 26.41 23.66
CA GLN A 406 -1.64 27.53 24.36
C GLN A 406 -2.65 28.20 23.42
N HIS A 407 -3.93 28.14 23.80
CA HIS A 407 -5.12 28.70 23.14
C HIS A 407 -5.76 27.78 22.09
N SER A 408 -6.95 27.27 22.43
CA SER A 408 -8.26 27.26 21.72
C SER A 408 -8.38 27.61 20.21
N GLY A 409 -7.29 27.63 19.43
CA GLY A 409 -7.19 28.12 18.07
C GLY A 409 -7.48 27.08 17.00
N GLY A 410 -7.14 25.80 17.21
CA GLY A 410 -7.44 24.73 16.25
C GLY A 410 -8.94 24.41 16.17
N GLN A 411 -9.62 24.36 17.32
CA GLN A 411 -11.08 24.27 17.38
C GLN A 411 -11.75 25.55 16.88
N ARG A 412 -11.24 26.75 17.23
CA ARG A 412 -11.76 28.00 16.67
C ARG A 412 -11.58 28.08 15.17
N GLN A 413 -10.45 27.66 14.60
CA GLN A 413 -10.27 27.64 13.14
C GLN A 413 -11.18 26.63 12.46
N LEU A 414 -11.38 25.43 13.01
CA LEU A 414 -12.39 24.50 12.49
C LEU A 414 -13.80 25.12 12.56
N CYS A 415 -14.15 25.76 13.68
CA CYS A 415 -15.44 26.44 13.87
C CYS A 415 -15.62 27.70 12.98
N ASP A 416 -14.58 28.50 12.80
CA ASP A 416 -14.55 29.74 12.01
C ASP A 416 -14.62 29.43 10.51
N TYR A 417 -14.01 28.31 10.08
CA TYR A 417 -14.13 27.79 8.73
C TYR A 417 -15.54 27.25 8.45
N THR A 418 -16.19 26.61 9.44
CA THR A 418 -17.60 26.18 9.31
C THR A 418 -18.60 27.34 9.35
N HIS A 419 -18.34 28.39 10.14
CA HIS A 419 -19.24 29.54 10.26
C HIS A 419 -19.13 30.54 9.09
N SER A 420 -17.94 30.71 8.49
CA SER A 420 -17.75 31.66 7.37
C SER A 420 -18.41 31.23 6.06
N ARG A 421 -18.92 29.99 5.94
CA ARG A 421 -19.66 29.50 4.76
C ARG A 421 -21.15 29.21 4.99
N ALA A 422 -21.65 29.32 6.22
CA ALA A 422 -23.08 29.18 6.53
C ALA A 422 -23.93 30.40 6.09
N PHE A 423 -23.29 31.50 5.65
CA PHE A 423 -23.97 32.70 5.15
C PHE A 423 -23.68 32.97 3.66
N HIS A 424 -24.17 32.11 2.78
CA HIS A 424 -24.64 32.55 1.47
C HIS A 424 -25.82 31.69 1.01
N PRO A 425 -27.05 32.00 1.45
CA PRO A 425 -28.21 31.63 0.67
C PRO A 425 -28.25 32.56 -0.55
N GLY A 426 -28.25 31.97 -1.74
CA GLY A 426 -28.52 32.69 -2.97
C GLY A 426 -29.91 33.35 -2.98
N GLY A 427 -30.02 34.42 -3.77
CA GLY A 427 -31.27 35.11 -4.09
C GLY A 427 -31.25 36.58 -3.61
N LYS A 428 -31.53 37.60 -4.42
CA LYS A 428 -32.18 37.67 -5.73
C LYS A 428 -31.64 38.89 -6.47
N SER A 429 -31.40 38.72 -7.77
CA SER A 429 -31.42 39.83 -8.73
C SER A 429 -32.87 40.31 -8.85
N SER A 430 -33.10 41.60 -8.57
CA SER A 430 -34.31 42.31 -8.97
C SER A 430 -33.88 43.60 -9.65
N ARG A 431 -34.22 43.69 -10.94
CA ARG A 431 -34.50 44.97 -11.61
C ARG A 431 -35.76 45.58 -11.02
#